data_AF-A0A7J9RC23-F1
#
_entry.id   AF-A0A7J9RC23-F1
#
_cell.length_a   1.000
_cell.length_b   1.000
_cell.length_c   1.000
_cell.angle_alpha   90.00
_cell.angle_beta   90.00
_cell.angle_gamma   90.00
#
_symmetry.space_group_name_H-M   'P 1'
#
loop_
_entity.id
_entity.type
_entity.pdbx_description
1 polymer ?
#
loop_
_entity_poly.entity_id
_entity_poly.type
_entity_poly.pdbx_seq_one_letter_code
_entity_poly.pdbx_strand_id
1 'polypeptide(L)' 'MSEVQLSDRIRMAHTIEVESAARKKVALKVSWYDVHGKNHTQHYSLNEGSTIEL' A
#
# COMPACT_ATOMS: atom_id res chain seq x y z
N MET A 1 18.44 5.45 -3.18
CA MET A 1 17.74 4.72 -2.10
C MET A 1 16.56 4.04 -2.76
N SER A 2 16.51 2.70 -2.75
CA SER A 2 15.52 1.93 -3.49
C SER A 2 14.12 2.28 -3.01
N GLU A 3 13.35 2.92 -3.89
CA GLU A 3 11.92 3.16 -3.71
C GLU A 3 11.26 1.80 -3.56
N VAL A 4 10.97 1.38 -2.32
CA VAL A 4 10.33 0.09 -2.10
C VAL A 4 8.94 0.17 -2.71
N GLN A 5 8.71 -0.65 -3.72
CA GLN A 5 7.51 -0.59 -4.54
C GLN A 5 6.29 -1.02 -3.70
N LEU A 6 5.12 -0.49 -4.06
CA LEU A 6 3.85 -0.83 -3.39
C LEU A 6 3.60 -2.35 -3.34
N SER A 7 4.05 -3.10 -4.35
CA SER A 7 3.98 -4.57 -4.41
C SER A 7 4.67 -5.25 -3.23
N ASP A 8 5.90 -4.85 -2.92
CA ASP A 8 6.65 -5.35 -1.76
C ASP A 8 5.92 -5.05 -0.45
N ARG A 9 5.33 -3.85 -0.33
CA ARG A 9 4.57 -3.46 0.86
C ARG A 9 3.28 -4.25 1.01
N ILE A 10 2.58 -4.54 -0.08
CA ILE A 10 1.40 -5.41 -0.07
C ILE A 10 1.75 -6.83 0.36
N ARG A 11 2.89 -7.37 -0.12
CA ARG A 11 3.37 -8.70 0.30
C ARG A 11 3.69 -8.78 1.80
N MET A 12 4.14 -7.68 2.39
CA MET A 12 4.46 -7.58 3.83
C MET A 12 3.28 -7.13 4.70
N ALA A 13 2.18 -6.68 4.10
CA ALA A 13 1.10 -6.03 4.81
C ALA A 13 0.38 -7.01 5.73
N HIS A 14 0.12 -6.58 6.97
CA HIS A 14 -0.86 -7.25 7.83
C HIS A 14 -2.25 -6.64 7.66
N THR A 15 -2.32 -5.36 7.24
CA THR A 15 -3.58 -4.65 6.99
C THR A 15 -3.46 -3.80 5.72
N ILE A 16 -4.48 -3.87 4.86
CA ILE A 16 -4.68 -2.96 3.73
C ILE A 16 -6.10 -2.40 3.86
N GLU A 17 -6.21 -1.09 4.01
CA GLU A 17 -7.47 -0.38 4.15
C GLU A 17 -7.74 0.46 2.90
N VAL A 18 -8.97 0.41 2.40
CA VAL A 18 -9.45 1.31 1.35
C VAL A 18 -10.05 2.54 2.04
N GLU A 19 -9.28 3.62 2.12
CA GLU A 19 -9.71 4.86 2.79
C GLU A 19 -10.78 5.60 1.97
N SER A 20 -10.67 5.54 0.64
CA SER A 20 -11.73 6.02 -0.25
C SER A 20 -11.64 5.38 -1.63
N ALA A 21 -12.79 5.23 -2.27
CA ALA A 21 -12.90 4.87 -3.67
C ALA A 21 -13.84 5.89 -4.34
N ALA A 22 -13.27 6.91 -4.95
CA ALA A 22 -14.03 8.01 -5.53
C ALA A 22 -13.61 8.26 -6.98
N ARG A 23 -14.62 8.37 -7.86
CA ARG A 23 -14.45 8.54 -9.31
C ARG A 23 -13.61 7.39 -9.90
N LYS A 24 -12.35 7.69 -10.19
CA LYS A 24 -11.36 6.84 -10.87
C LYS A 24 -10.08 6.76 -10.05
N LYS A 25 -10.17 6.96 -8.73
CA LYS A 25 -9.04 6.89 -7.81
C LYS A 25 -9.42 6.11 -6.56
N VAL A 26 -8.48 5.30 -6.09
CA VAL A 26 -8.58 4.55 -4.85
C VAL A 26 -7.44 5.01 -3.94
N ALA A 27 -7.79 5.48 -2.74
CA ALA A 27 -6.82 5.75 -1.69
C ALA A 27 -6.69 4.49 -0.83
N LEU A 28 -5.47 4.00 -0.70
CA LEU A 28 -5.12 2.85 0.13
C LEU A 28 -4.21 3.28 1.27
N LYS A 29 -4.42 2.67 2.42
CA LYS A 29 -3.50 2.71 3.55
C LYS A 29 -3.00 1.31 3.80
N VAL A 30 -1.69 1.11 3.68
CA VAL A 30 -1.03 -0.17 3.86
C VAL A 30 -0.20 -0.13 5.13
N SER A 31 -0.41 -1.10 6.01
CA SER A 31 0.32 -1.23 7.27
C SER A 31 1.04 -2.58 7.36
N TRP A 32 2.30 -2.54 7.78
CA TRP A 32 3.18 -3.72 7.90
C TRP A 32 4.10 -3.58 9.11
N TYR A 33 4.68 -4.69 9.56
CA TYR A 33 5.74 -4.66 10.58
C TYR A 33 7.11 -4.69 9.91
N ASP A 34 8.06 -3.88 10.39
CA ASP A 34 9.47 -4.03 10.00
C ASP A 34 10.14 -5.22 10.71
N VAL A 35 11.42 -5.44 10.39
CA VAL A 35 12.24 -6.51 10.98
C VAL A 35 12.42 -6.38 12.50
N HIS A 36 12.12 -5.22 13.08
CA HIS A 36 12.17 -4.96 14.52
C HIS A 36 10.78 -5.04 15.17
N GLY A 37 9.74 -5.46 14.43
CA GLY A 37 8.37 -5.55 14.91
C GLY A 37 7.67 -4.20 15.05
N LYS A 38 8.26 -3.12 14.53
CA LYS A 38 7.64 -1.80 14.56
C LYS A 38 6.59 -1.71 13.45
N ASN A 39 5.39 -1.25 13.80
CA ASN A 39 4.34 -1.01 12.83
C ASN A 39 4.67 0.24 12.00
N HIS A 40 4.58 0.09 10.68
CA HIS A 40 4.70 1.17 9.70
C HIS A 40 3.40 1.29 8.94
N THR A 41 3.16 2.47 8.39
CA THR A 41 1.97 2.75 7.59
C THR A 41 2.33 3.71 6.47
N GLN A 42 1.83 3.43 5.28
CA GLN A 42 2.02 4.27 4.10
C GLN A 42 0.73 4.38 3.31
N HIS A 43 0.46 5.59 2.83
CA HIS A 43 -0.71 5.91 2.03
C HIS A 43 -0.33 5.90 0.55
N TYR A 44 -1.21 5.36 -0.27
CA TYR A 44 -1.07 5.25 -1.71
C TYR A 44 -2.33 5.76 -2.38
N SER A 45 -2.17 6.39 -3.54
CA SER A 45 -3.28 6.77 -4.43
C SER A 45 -3.11 6.03 -5.74
N LEU A 46 -4.03 5.13 -6.04
CA LEU A 46 -4.09 4.40 -7.29
C LEU A 46 -5.10 5.04 -8.22
N ASN A 47 -4.75 5.17 -9.49
CA ASN A 47 -5.69 5.58 -10.53
C ASN A 47 -6.41 4.34 -11.10
N GLU A 48 -7.59 4.53 -11.67
CA GLU A 48 -8.28 3.51 -12.46
C GLU A 48 -7.34 2.96 -13.55
N GLY A 49 -7.36 1.64 -13.73
CA GLY A 49 -6.47 0.95 -14.67
C GLY A 49 -5.04 0.72 -14.15
N SER A 50 -4.72 1.12 -12.91
CA SER A 50 -3.43 0.74 -12.30
C SER A 50 -3.42 -0.76 -12.00
N THR A 51 -2.36 -1.44 -12.43
CA THR A 51 -2.10 -2.84 -12.08
C THR A 51 -1.00 -2.90 -11.03
N ILE A 52 -1.20 -3.72 -10.00
CA ILE A 52 -0.18 -4.06 -9.02
C ILE A 52 0.29 -5.47 -9.37
N GLU A 53 1.53 -5.59 -9.81
CA GLU A 53 2.16 -6.89 -10.04
C GLU A 53 2.78 -7.37 -8.73
N LEU A 54 2.42 -8.59 -8.32
CA LEU A 54 2.89 -9.17 -7.06
C LEU A 54 4.19 -9.91 -7.26
#